data_AF-A0A9N7U7W9-F1
#
_entry.id   AF-A0A9N7U7W9-F1
#
_cell.length_a   1.000
_cell.length_b   1.000
_cell.length_c   1.000
_cell.angle_alpha   90.00
_cell.angle_beta   90.00
_cell.angle_gamma   90.00
#
_symmetry.space_group_name_H-M   'P 1'
#
loop_
_entity.id
_entity.type
_entity.pdbx_description
1 polymer ?
#
loop_
_entity_poly.entity_id
_entity_poly.type
_entity_poly.pdbx_seq_one_letter_code
_entity_poly.pdbx_strand_id
1 'polypeptide(L)'
;MKYRDAFSHVQERRFCINPNVGFVHQLQEYEAIYSAKLTIKMMSPMQLGRSFSLQAGMPGSRKRSLEEDEDFGAMQTTRRGQSAKGKVARMSPSGGLEKRKS
;
A
#
# COMPACT_ATOMS: atom_id res chain seq x y z
N MET A 1 -6.73 -11.39 -18.19
CA MET A 1 -7.49 -10.25 -18.74
C MET A 1 -6.51 -9.14 -19.04
N LYS A 2 -6.41 -8.70 -20.29
CA LYS A 2 -5.56 -7.57 -20.70
C LYS A 2 -6.33 -6.25 -20.60
N TYR A 3 -5.61 -5.14 -20.50
CA TYR A 3 -6.21 -3.80 -20.51
C TYR A 3 -7.14 -3.60 -21.72
N ARG A 4 -6.72 -4.03 -22.92
CA ARG A 4 -7.51 -3.83 -24.15
C ARG A 4 -8.86 -4.57 -24.10
N ASP A 5 -8.87 -5.81 -23.61
CA ASP A 5 -10.11 -6.60 -23.51
C ASP A 5 -11.09 -5.96 -22.53
N ALA A 6 -10.57 -5.50 -21.37
CA ALA A 6 -11.37 -4.83 -20.36
C ALA A 6 -11.93 -3.49 -20.85
N PHE A 7 -11.11 -2.71 -21.58
CA PHE A 7 -11.55 -1.45 -22.18
C PHE A 7 -12.66 -1.68 -23.20
N SER A 8 -12.48 -2.62 -24.14
CA SER A 8 -13.51 -2.96 -25.13
C SER A 8 -14.81 -3.40 -24.46
N HIS A 9 -14.74 -4.24 -23.43
CA HIS A 9 -15.94 -4.69 -22.70
C HIS A 9 -16.72 -3.54 -22.05
N VAL A 10 -16.01 -2.57 -21.48
CA VAL A 10 -16.62 -1.39 -20.84
C VAL A 10 -17.17 -0.42 -21.88
N GLN A 11 -16.44 -0.20 -22.97
CA GLN A 11 -16.83 0.73 -24.02
C GLN A 11 -18.02 0.21 -24.83
N GLU A 12 -18.14 -1.10 -25.05
CA GLU A 12 -19.31 -1.71 -25.70
C GLU A 12 -20.62 -1.36 -24.97
N ARG A 13 -20.59 -1.31 -23.63
CA ARG A 13 -21.76 -0.95 -22.82
C ARG A 13 -21.94 0.56 -22.65
N ARG A 14 -20.87 1.34 -22.82
CA ARG A 14 -20.84 2.79 -22.65
C ARG A 14 -19.87 3.40 -23.66
N PHE A 15 -20.36 3.61 -24.88
CA PHE A 15 -19.55 4.04 -26.02
C PHE A 15 -18.81 5.37 -25.79
N CYS A 16 -19.38 6.27 -24.98
CA CYS A 16 -18.81 7.59 -24.70
C CYS A 16 -17.66 7.57 -23.68
N ILE A 17 -17.27 6.40 -23.16
CA ILE A 17 -16.10 6.30 -22.29
C ILE A 17 -14.84 6.62 -23.10
N ASN A 18 -14.14 7.66 -22.66
CA ASN A 18 -12.88 8.13 -23.22
C ASN A 18 -11.94 8.52 -22.07
N PRO A 19 -11.21 7.55 -21.47
CA PRO A 19 -10.23 7.86 -20.43
C PRO A 19 -9.14 8.79 -20.99
N ASN A 20 -8.60 9.67 -20.14
CA ASN A 20 -7.47 10.49 -20.54
C ASN A 20 -6.20 9.63 -20.72
N VAL A 21 -5.25 10.10 -21.53
CA VAL A 21 -4.00 9.36 -21.84
C VAL A 21 -3.24 8.96 -20.57
N GLY A 22 -3.16 9.85 -19.58
CA GLY A 22 -2.51 9.54 -18.30
C GLY A 22 -3.16 8.37 -17.58
N PHE A 23 -4.49 8.31 -17.58
CA PHE A 23 -5.24 7.21 -16.98
C PHE A 23 -5.10 5.91 -17.77
N VAL A 24 -5.02 5.99 -19.11
CA VAL A 24 -4.71 4.82 -19.95
C VAL A 24 -3.34 4.24 -19.57
N HIS A 25 -2.31 5.07 -19.41
CA HIS A 25 -0.98 4.61 -19.00
C HIS A 25 -1.00 3.98 -17.60
N GLN A 26 -1.70 4.60 -16.64
CA GLN A 26 -1.86 4.05 -15.30
C GLN A 26 -2.51 2.66 -15.32
N LEU A 27 -3.55 2.47 -16.15
CA LEU A 27 -4.22 1.17 -16.29
C LEU A 27 -3.32 0.11 -16.94
N GLN A 28 -2.51 0.50 -17.91
CA GLN A 28 -1.54 -0.38 -18.56
C GLN A 28 -0.43 -0.82 -17.58
N GLU A 29 0.13 0.12 -16.80
CA GLU A 29 1.12 -0.19 -15.76
C GLU A 29 0.53 -1.09 -14.66
N TYR A 30 -0.70 -0.81 -14.24
CA TYR A 30 -1.40 -1.60 -13.23
C TYR A 30 -1.65 -3.06 -13.67
N GLU A 31 -1.76 -3.34 -14.97
CA GLU A 31 -2.01 -4.68 -15.50
C GLU A 31 -0.97 -5.70 -15.00
N ALA A 32 0.32 -5.32 -15.00
CA ALA A 32 1.41 -6.20 -14.57
C ALA A 32 1.31 -6.51 -13.07
N ILE A 33 1.04 -5.49 -12.26
CA ILE A 33 0.88 -5.61 -10.80
C ILE A 33 -0.33 -6.49 -10.48
N TYR A 34 -1.47 -6.24 -11.13
CA TYR A 34 -2.68 -7.01 -10.95
C TYR A 34 -2.47 -8.49 -11.31
N SER A 35 -1.82 -8.74 -12.45
CA SER A 35 -1.52 -10.10 -12.92
C SER A 35 -0.63 -10.85 -11.93
N ALA A 36 0.45 -10.24 -11.44
CA ALA A 36 1.31 -10.84 -10.43
C ALA A 36 0.55 -11.15 -9.13
N LYS A 37 -0.27 -10.21 -8.64
CA LYS A 37 -1.12 -10.41 -7.45
C LYS A 37 -2.10 -11.56 -7.64
N LEU A 38 -2.69 -11.68 -8.83
CA LEU A 38 -3.62 -12.77 -9.14
C LEU A 38 -2.90 -14.11 -9.20
N THR A 39 -1.74 -14.18 -9.83
CA THR A 39 -0.90 -15.39 -9.88
C THR A 39 -0.52 -15.87 -8.48
N ILE A 40 -0.02 -14.96 -7.63
CA ILE A 40 0.29 -15.26 -6.22
C ILE A 40 -0.93 -15.79 -5.49
N LYS A 41 -2.10 -15.18 -5.69
CA LYS A 41 -3.35 -15.60 -5.06
C LYS A 41 -3.83 -16.98 -5.53
N MET A 42 -3.57 -17.34 -6.79
CA MET A 42 -3.99 -18.63 -7.36
C MET A 42 -2.99 -19.76 -7.09
N MET A 43 -1.73 -19.44 -6.75
CA MET A 43 -0.73 -20.43 -6.35
C MET A 43 -1.02 -20.96 -4.94
N SER A 44 -0.88 -22.27 -4.75
CA SER A 44 -0.98 -22.88 -3.42
C SER A 44 0.13 -22.34 -2.51
N PRO A 45 -0.14 -22.09 -1.21
CA PRO A 45 0.86 -21.64 -0.24
C PRO A 45 2.13 -22.52 -0.21
N MET A 46 2.01 -23.81 -0.54
CA MET A 46 3.14 -24.73 -0.56
C MET A 46 4.18 -24.45 -1.67
N GLN A 47 3.82 -23.75 -2.74
CA GLN A 47 4.71 -23.47 -3.88
C GLN A 47 5.53 -22.18 -3.68
N LEU A 48 5.03 -21.24 -2.89
CA LEU A 48 5.72 -19.97 -2.59
C LEU A 48 6.87 -20.13 -1.60
N GLY A 49 6.78 -21.06 -0.66
CA GLY A 49 7.85 -21.35 0.31
C GLY A 49 8.97 -22.27 -0.21
N ARG A 50 8.79 -22.93 -1.36
CA ARG A 50 9.71 -23.99 -1.84
C ARG A 50 10.63 -23.57 -2.99
N SER A 51 10.33 -22.48 -3.69
CA SER A 51 10.92 -22.17 -5.00
C SER A 51 12.31 -21.50 -5.00
N PHE A 52 13.07 -21.56 -3.90
CA PHE A 52 14.49 -21.14 -3.89
C PHE A 52 15.46 -22.22 -3.37
N SER A 53 15.00 -23.45 -3.14
CA SER A 53 15.89 -24.56 -2.71
C SER A 53 16.08 -25.62 -3.81
N LEU A 54 16.59 -25.21 -4.97
CA LEU A 54 17.13 -26.07 -6.03
C LEU A 54 18.26 -25.23 -6.66
N GLN A 55 19.56 -25.38 -6.41
CA GLN A 55 20.40 -26.58 -6.47
C GLN A 55 21.78 -26.23 -5.85
N ALA A 56 21.97 -26.42 -4.54
CA ALA A 56 23.31 -26.34 -3.93
C ALA A 56 23.90 -27.76 -3.84
N GLY A 57 24.19 -28.33 -5.01
CA GLY A 57 24.87 -29.62 -5.16
C GLY A 57 26.38 -29.48 -5.43
N MET A 58 27.00 -28.36 -5.03
CA MET A 58 28.47 -28.24 -5.02
C MET A 58 28.98 -28.46 -3.60
N PRO A 59 29.89 -29.42 -3.37
CA PRO A 59 30.46 -29.67 -2.05
C PRO A 59 31.41 -28.51 -1.72
N GLY A 60 31.04 -27.67 -0.75
CA GLY A 60 31.92 -26.60 -0.28
C GLY A 60 31.28 -25.45 0.47
N SER A 61 29.95 -25.30 0.46
CA SER A 61 29.32 -24.20 1.20
C SER A 61 29.09 -24.59 2.67
N ARG A 62 30.05 -24.20 3.52
CA ARG A 62 30.06 -24.36 4.98
C ARG A 62 28.78 -23.81 5.59
N LYS A 63 27.87 -24.70 5.98
CA LYS A 63 26.64 -24.35 6.71
C LYS A 63 27.03 -23.72 8.06
N ARG A 64 26.58 -22.49 8.31
CA ARG A 64 26.49 -21.98 9.68
C ARG A 64 25.32 -22.72 10.33
N SER A 65 25.60 -23.45 11.41
CA SER A 65 24.57 -23.96 12.31
C SER A 65 23.78 -22.78 12.85
N LEU A 66 22.47 -22.82 12.66
CA LEU A 66 21.54 -21.95 13.36
C LEU A 66 21.32 -22.64 14.71
N GLU A 67 22.03 -22.18 15.74
CA GLU A 67 21.65 -22.47 17.12
C GLU A 67 20.55 -21.49 17.54
N GLU A 68 19.63 -22.04 18.32
CA GLU A 68 18.30 -21.52 18.66
C GLU A 68 18.35 -20.43 19.75
N ASP A 69 17.45 -19.46 19.61
CA ASP A 69 16.68 -18.71 20.64
C ASP A 69 17.37 -18.01 21.82
N GLU A 70 17.26 -16.66 21.90
CA GLU A 70 16.94 -15.91 23.14
C GLU A 70 16.54 -14.43 22.86
N ASP A 71 15.29 -14.11 23.23
CA ASP A 71 14.71 -12.81 23.65
C ASP A 71 15.02 -11.52 22.82
N PHE A 72 14.13 -11.19 21.87
CA PHE A 72 14.04 -9.83 21.33
C PHE A 72 12.87 -9.06 21.96
N GLY A 73 13.12 -8.55 23.17
CA GLY A 73 12.66 -7.24 23.62
C GLY A 73 11.17 -6.93 23.45
N ALA A 74 10.35 -7.35 24.40
CA ALA A 74 9.08 -6.69 24.70
C ALA A 74 9.35 -5.24 25.16
N MET A 75 9.59 -4.33 24.21
CA MET A 75 9.70 -2.89 24.48
C MET A 75 8.31 -2.37 24.85
N GLN A 76 8.04 -2.34 26.15
CA GLN A 76 6.86 -1.72 26.74
C GLN A 76 6.78 -0.25 26.34
N THR A 77 5.69 0.14 25.67
CA THR A 77 5.32 1.54 25.49
C THR A 77 4.84 2.09 26.83
N THR A 78 5.77 2.60 27.63
CA THR A 78 5.39 3.33 28.84
C THR A 78 4.62 4.59 28.43
N ARG A 79 3.30 4.55 28.63
CA ARG A 79 2.46 5.76 28.68
C ARG A 79 2.94 6.60 29.87
N ARG A 80 3.91 7.48 29.66
CA ARG A 80 4.08 8.64 30.53
C ARG A 80 3.16 9.74 30.01
N GLY A 81 2.01 9.86 30.67
CA GLY A 81 1.26 11.10 30.63
C GLY A 81 2.13 12.22 31.22
N GLN A 82 2.30 13.30 30.46
CA GLN A 82 2.42 14.63 31.02
C GLN A 82 1.51 15.56 30.24
N SER A 83 0.48 16.02 30.96
CA SER A 83 -0.44 17.08 30.59
C SER A 83 0.34 18.38 30.36
N ALA A 84 0.48 18.80 29.11
CA ALA A 84 0.72 20.21 28.78
C ALA A 84 -0.64 20.83 28.45
N LYS A 85 -1.13 21.72 29.31
CA LYS A 85 -2.29 22.57 29.03
C LYS A 85 -1.94 23.46 27.84
N GLY A 86 -2.26 23.01 26.63
CA GLY A 86 -2.30 23.85 25.45
C GLY A 86 -3.42 24.86 25.63
N LYS A 87 -3.06 26.12 25.85
CA LYS A 87 -4.01 27.24 25.90
C LYS A 87 -4.59 27.40 24.49
N VAL A 88 -5.76 26.82 24.24
CA VAL A 88 -6.51 27.09 23.01
C VAL A 88 -6.94 28.55 23.04
N ALA A 89 -6.32 29.37 22.18
CA ALA A 89 -6.81 30.72 21.92
C ALA A 89 -8.16 30.59 21.22
N ARG A 90 -9.23 30.69 22.01
CA ARG A 90 -10.60 30.82 21.51
C ARG A 90 -10.72 32.20 20.87
N MET A 91 -10.64 32.26 19.55
CA MET A 91 -11.05 33.44 18.80
C MET A 91 -12.56 33.65 19.03
N SER A 92 -12.90 34.70 19.76
CA SER A 92 -14.28 35.15 19.96
C SER A 92 -14.83 35.73 18.65
N PRO A 93 -16.02 35.34 18.16
CA PRO A 93 -16.69 36.08 17.12
C PRO A 93 -17.56 37.15 17.81
N SER A 94 -16.99 38.31 18.09
CA SER A 94 -17.81 39.47 18.44
C SER A 94 -17.07 40.76 18.12
N GLY A 95 -17.57 41.47 17.12
CA GLY A 95 -17.09 42.78 16.74
C GLY A 95 -17.85 43.34 15.55
N GLY A 96 -19.18 43.36 15.63
CA GLY A 96 -19.94 44.27 14.78
C GLY A 96 -19.83 45.68 15.34
N LEU A 97 -19.53 46.67 14.49
CA LEU A 97 -20.24 47.95 14.38
C LEU A 97 -19.69 48.80 13.20
N GLU A 98 -20.56 49.04 12.21
CA GLU A 98 -20.85 50.32 11.50
C GLU A 98 -19.72 51.12 10.82
N LYS A 99 -19.92 51.54 9.55
CA LYS A 99 -20.23 52.94 9.12
C LYS A 99 -20.64 53.03 7.66
N ARG A 100 -21.85 53.57 7.46
CA ARG A 100 -22.42 54.06 6.20
C ARG A 100 -21.58 55.23 5.68
N LYS A 101 -21.48 55.41 4.36
CA LYS A 101 -21.40 56.75 3.77
C LYS A 101 -22.14 56.80 2.44
N SER A 102 -22.85 57.91 2.30
CA SER A 102 -23.86 58.28 1.31
C SER A 102 -23.32 58.43 -0.11
#